data_AF-A0A537BEC7-F1
#
_entry.id   AF-A0A537BEC7-F1
#
_cell.length_a   1.000
_cell.length_b   1.000
_cell.length_c   1.000
_cell.angle_alpha   90.00
_cell.angle_beta   90.00
_cell.angle_gamma   90.00
#
_symmetry.space_group_name_H-M   'P 1'
#
loop_
_entity.id
_entity.type
_entity.pdbx_description
1 polymer ?
#
loop_
_entity_poly.entity_id
_entity_poly.type
_entity_poly.pdbx_seq_one_letter_code
_entity_poly.pdbx_strand_id
1 'polypeptide(L)'
;HNPYGIDRNPCGSSSGSGAAASANFSTVYLGTETDGSVVCPANANGVVGLKPTVGLTSRAGVVPISHTQDTVGVHARTVADAAATLSVIQSRTSDGRDAATGGVPLGWQGTGKTR
;
A
#
# COMPACT_ATOMS: atom_id res chain seq x y z
N HIS A 1 16.35 -0.78 10.57
CA HIS A 1 16.64 -2.08 11.20
C HIS A 1 15.37 -2.90 11.30
N ASN A 2 15.46 -4.23 11.27
CA ASN A 2 14.30 -5.10 11.49
C ASN A 2 13.97 -5.19 13.00
N PRO A 3 12.70 -5.03 13.44
CA PRO A 3 12.35 -5.09 14.86
C PRO A 3 12.61 -6.45 15.53
N TYR A 4 12.65 -7.55 14.75
CA TYR A 4 12.96 -8.88 15.27
C TYR A 4 14.47 -9.20 15.31
N GLY A 5 15.31 -8.31 14.77
CA GLY A 5 16.76 -8.46 14.78
C GLY A 5 17.43 -7.20 14.23
N ILE A 6 18.04 -6.40 15.12
CA ILE A 6 18.51 -5.05 14.78
C ILE A 6 19.67 -5.05 13.77
N ASP A 7 20.35 -6.19 13.64
CA ASP A 7 21.42 -6.49 12.68
C ASP A 7 20.90 -6.99 11.32
N ARG A 8 19.57 -7.15 11.15
CA ARG A 8 18.95 -7.65 9.92
C ARG A 8 18.41 -6.53 9.04
N ASN A 9 18.50 -6.75 7.73
CA ASN A 9 17.91 -5.87 6.73
C ASN A 9 16.37 -6.01 6.74
N PRO A 10 15.59 -4.93 6.92
CA PRO A 10 14.13 -4.96 6.87
C PRO A 10 13.57 -5.07 5.43
N CYS A 11 14.41 -5.25 4.41
CA CYS A 11 14.10 -5.07 2.99
C CYS A 11 13.57 -3.66 2.66
N GLY A 12 13.28 -3.33 1.41
CA GLY A 12 12.85 -2.00 0.99
C GLY A 12 12.24 -1.97 -0.41
N SER A 13 11.90 -0.81 -0.94
CA SER A 13 12.18 0.54 -0.41
C SER A 13 11.31 1.00 0.76
N SER A 14 10.11 0.40 0.97
CA SER A 14 9.22 0.75 2.10
C SER A 14 9.68 0.15 3.43
N SER A 15 10.99 0.16 3.68
CA SER A 15 11.66 -0.40 4.86
C SER A 15 11.09 0.16 6.17
N GLY A 16 10.91 1.48 6.21
CA GLY A 16 10.40 2.19 7.37
C GLY A 16 8.97 1.77 7.71
N SER A 17 8.09 1.69 6.70
CA SER A 17 6.70 1.30 6.87
C SER A 17 6.55 -0.14 7.38
N GLY A 18 7.27 -1.10 6.77
CA GLY A 18 7.25 -2.49 7.22
C GLY A 18 7.80 -2.68 8.64
N ALA A 19 8.93 -2.04 8.95
CA ALA A 19 9.54 -2.10 10.28
C ALA A 19 8.66 -1.39 11.34
N ALA A 20 8.10 -0.22 11.03
CA ALA A 20 7.24 0.51 11.96
C ALA A 20 5.94 -0.26 12.24
N ALA A 21 5.34 -0.89 11.22
CA ALA A 21 4.20 -1.79 11.39
C ALA A 21 4.51 -2.92 12.36
N SER A 22 5.66 -3.57 12.20
CA SER A 22 6.10 -4.64 13.10
C SER A 22 6.35 -4.13 14.53
N ALA A 23 6.90 -2.92 14.67
CA ALA A 23 7.15 -2.25 15.95
C ALA A 23 5.92 -1.57 16.61
N ASN A 24 4.74 -1.61 15.98
CA ASN A 24 3.49 -1.03 16.49
C ASN A 24 3.54 0.50 16.75
N PHE A 25 4.23 1.28 15.93
CA PHE A 25 4.25 2.76 16.07
C PHE A 25 2.95 3.47 15.64
N SER A 26 2.08 2.77 14.90
CA SER A 26 0.78 3.18 14.36
C SER A 26 0.03 1.93 13.89
N THR A 27 -1.27 2.07 13.63
CA THR A 27 -2.13 0.97 13.18
C THR A 27 -1.86 0.58 11.72
N VAL A 28 -1.59 1.55 10.85
CA VAL A 28 -1.56 1.37 9.39
C VAL A 28 -0.49 2.27 8.77
N TYR A 29 0.15 1.78 7.71
CA TYR A 29 1.24 2.48 7.04
C TYR A 29 1.09 2.34 5.53
N LEU A 30 1.57 3.35 4.82
CA LEU A 30 1.63 3.34 3.37
C LEU A 30 3.04 3.01 2.91
N GLY A 31 3.13 2.28 1.81
CA GLY A 31 4.37 2.06 1.08
C GLY A 31 4.12 2.24 -0.40
N THR A 32 5.18 2.36 -1.18
CA THR A 32 5.08 2.33 -2.63
C THR A 32 5.77 1.09 -3.17
N GLU A 33 5.22 0.54 -4.24
CA GLU A 33 5.81 -0.60 -4.92
C GLU A 33 5.85 -0.41 -6.42
N THR A 34 7.06 -0.48 -6.94
CA THR A 34 7.38 -0.68 -8.36
C THR A 34 7.68 -2.16 -8.61
N ASP A 35 8.58 -2.71 -7.78
CA ASP A 35 9.02 -4.11 -7.84
C ASP A 35 9.39 -4.57 -6.41
N GLY A 36 8.44 -5.21 -5.72
CA GLY A 36 8.68 -5.79 -4.40
C GLY A 36 8.73 -4.84 -3.21
N SER A 37 8.65 -3.51 -3.40
CA SER A 37 8.92 -2.53 -2.34
C SER A 37 7.85 -2.41 -1.25
N VAL A 38 6.70 -3.08 -1.37
CA VAL A 38 5.71 -3.32 -0.31
C VAL A 38 5.80 -4.76 0.18
N VAL A 39 5.80 -5.75 -0.73
CA VAL A 39 5.76 -7.17 -0.32
C VAL A 39 7.05 -7.67 0.31
N CYS A 40 8.22 -7.17 -0.11
CA CYS A 40 9.50 -7.56 0.46
C CYS A 40 9.69 -7.08 1.91
N PRO A 41 9.47 -5.79 2.26
CA PRO A 41 9.52 -5.37 3.66
C PRO A 41 8.39 -5.99 4.50
N ALA A 42 7.25 -6.34 3.91
CA ALA A 42 6.21 -7.07 4.64
C ALA A 42 6.68 -8.46 5.08
N ASN A 43 7.27 -9.22 4.15
CA ASN A 43 7.86 -10.53 4.42
C ASN A 43 8.97 -10.42 5.47
N ALA A 44 9.95 -9.55 5.25
CA ALA A 44 11.11 -9.42 6.14
C ALA A 44 10.72 -9.03 7.58
N ASN A 45 9.73 -8.15 7.75
CA ASN A 45 9.31 -7.65 9.07
C ASN A 45 8.11 -8.40 9.66
N GLY A 46 7.63 -9.48 9.04
CA GLY A 46 6.56 -10.32 9.57
C GLY A 46 5.22 -9.58 9.71
N VAL A 47 4.84 -8.79 8.71
CA VAL A 47 3.59 -8.02 8.66
C VAL A 47 2.84 -8.27 7.36
N VAL A 48 1.59 -7.82 7.28
CA VAL A 48 0.81 -7.85 6.04
C VAL A 48 1.28 -6.73 5.14
N GLY A 49 1.57 -7.06 3.87
CA GLY A 49 1.84 -6.11 2.81
C GLY A 49 0.87 -6.33 1.66
N LEU A 50 0.06 -5.32 1.34
CA LEU A 50 -0.92 -5.37 0.28
C LEU A 50 -0.48 -4.44 -0.85
N LYS A 51 0.03 -5.02 -1.93
CA LYS A 51 0.27 -4.33 -3.20
C LYS A 51 -1.00 -4.42 -4.07
N PRO A 52 -1.72 -3.31 -4.31
CA PRO A 52 -2.94 -3.35 -5.10
C PRO A 52 -2.65 -3.55 -6.59
N THR A 53 -3.74 -3.75 -7.36
CA THR A 53 -3.73 -3.62 -8.82
C THR A 53 -3.27 -2.22 -9.21
N VAL A 54 -2.42 -2.11 -10.24
CA VAL A 54 -1.97 -0.81 -10.78
C VAL A 54 -3.18 0.04 -11.15
N GLY A 55 -3.21 1.29 -10.68
CA GLY A 55 -4.30 2.22 -10.89
C GLY A 55 -5.40 2.19 -9.83
N LEU A 56 -5.51 1.14 -8.99
CA LEU A 56 -6.55 1.07 -7.96
C LEU A 56 -6.40 2.19 -6.92
N THR A 57 -5.17 2.59 -6.59
CA THR A 57 -4.86 3.76 -5.76
C THR A 57 -4.21 4.82 -6.62
N SER A 58 -4.65 6.08 -6.49
CA SER A 58 -3.99 7.21 -7.18
C SER A 58 -2.55 7.36 -6.71
N ARG A 59 -1.66 7.63 -7.66
CA ARG A 59 -0.23 7.93 -7.44
C ARG A 59 0.04 9.42 -7.53
N ALA A 60 -0.99 10.25 -7.58
CA ALA A 60 -0.84 11.69 -7.59
C ALA A 60 -0.04 12.15 -6.35
N GLY A 61 1.09 12.82 -6.57
CA GLY A 61 2.00 13.27 -5.50
C GLY A 61 3.05 12.24 -5.08
N VAL A 62 3.04 11.02 -5.64
CA VAL A 62 4.12 10.03 -5.47
C VAL A 62 5.26 10.37 -6.43
N VAL A 63 6.50 10.34 -5.93
CA VAL A 63 7.69 10.46 -6.79
C VAL A 63 7.83 9.18 -7.61
N PRO A 64 7.79 9.26 -8.96
CA PRO A 64 7.70 8.07 -9.81
C PRO A 64 9.04 7.35 -9.96
N ILE A 65 8.96 6.02 -10.10
CA ILE A 65 10.02 5.17 -10.67
C ILE A 65 9.55 4.58 -12.00
N SER A 66 8.33 4.04 -12.06
CA SER A 66 7.74 3.44 -13.26
C SER A 66 6.25 3.74 -13.38
N HIS A 67 5.87 4.46 -14.45
CA HIS A 67 4.47 4.79 -14.72
C HIS A 67 3.58 3.55 -14.97
N THR A 68 4.15 2.40 -15.31
CA THR A 68 3.39 1.18 -15.60
C THR A 68 3.33 0.20 -14.43
N GLN A 69 4.15 0.38 -13.39
CA GLN A 69 4.25 -0.57 -12.28
C GLN A 69 4.02 0.04 -10.90
N ASP A 70 4.27 1.35 -10.73
CA ASP A 70 4.15 2.01 -9.44
C ASP A 70 2.74 1.86 -8.87
N THR A 71 2.67 1.58 -7.57
CA THR A 71 1.43 1.49 -6.78
C THR A 71 1.64 2.01 -5.37
N VAL A 72 0.58 2.53 -4.75
CA VAL A 72 0.57 2.83 -3.31
C VAL A 72 -0.08 1.65 -2.60
N GLY A 73 0.70 0.93 -1.80
CA GLY A 73 0.25 -0.22 -1.02
C GLY A 73 0.14 0.07 0.47
N VAL A 74 -0.29 -0.94 1.22
CA VAL A 74 -0.51 -0.85 2.67
C VAL A 74 0.36 -1.86 3.40
N HIS A 75 0.96 -1.45 4.52
CA HIS A 75 1.46 -2.33 5.57
C HIS A 75 0.57 -2.23 6.80
N ALA A 76 0.23 -3.39 7.38
CA ALA A 76 -0.50 -3.46 8.65
C ALA A 76 -0.19 -4.78 9.38
N ARG A 77 -0.56 -4.85 10.67
CA ARG A 77 -0.39 -6.07 11.48
C ARG A 77 -1.40 -7.16 11.17
N THR A 78 -2.55 -6.82 10.58
CA THR A 78 -3.60 -7.76 10.21
C THR A 78 -4.09 -7.52 8.78
N VAL A 79 -4.64 -8.57 8.17
CA VAL A 79 -5.26 -8.47 6.84
C VAL A 79 -6.50 -7.57 6.88
N ALA A 80 -7.24 -7.59 7.99
CA ALA A 80 -8.41 -6.75 8.19
C ALA A 80 -8.06 -5.26 8.15
N ASP A 81 -7.01 -4.84 8.86
CA ASP A 81 -6.57 -3.44 8.86
C ASP A 81 -6.00 -3.02 7.50
N ALA A 82 -5.24 -3.90 6.83
CA ALA A 82 -4.72 -3.63 5.50
C ALA A 82 -5.87 -3.44 4.48
N ALA A 83 -6.87 -4.32 4.51
CA ALA A 83 -8.04 -4.25 3.63
C ALA A 83 -8.93 -3.05 3.94
N ALA A 84 -9.15 -2.73 5.22
CA ALA A 84 -9.89 -1.54 5.64
C ALA A 84 -9.21 -0.25 5.15
N THR A 85 -7.88 -0.16 5.30
CA THR A 85 -7.10 0.97 4.82
C THR A 85 -7.17 1.10 3.31
N LEU A 86 -6.96 -0.01 2.58
CA LEU A 86 -7.08 -0.02 1.12
C LEU A 86 -8.47 0.44 0.66
N SER A 87 -9.52 0.04 1.36
CA SER A 87 -10.91 0.42 1.05
C SER A 87 -11.16 1.92 1.14
N VAL A 88 -10.36 2.62 1.97
CA VAL A 88 -10.40 4.08 2.14
C VAL A 88 -9.57 4.78 1.07
N ILE A 89 -8.35 4.31 0.79
CA ILE A 89 -7.41 5.01 -0.11
C ILE A 89 -7.57 4.65 -1.59
N GLN A 90 -8.33 3.60 -1.92
CA GLN A 90 -8.62 3.25 -3.30
C GLN A 90 -9.35 4.41 -4.02
N SER A 91 -8.96 4.63 -5.27
CA SER A 91 -9.63 5.55 -6.18
C SER A 91 -11.03 5.03 -6.49
N ARG A 92 -12.05 5.77 -6.03
CA ARG A 92 -13.47 5.51 -6.35
C ARG A 92 -13.90 6.13 -7.67
N THR A 93 -13.14 7.10 -8.14
CA THR A 93 -13.28 7.79 -9.42
C THR A 93 -11.89 7.96 -10.05
N SER A 94 -11.85 8.14 -11.37
CA SER A 94 -10.60 8.49 -12.05
C SER A 94 -10.03 9.78 -11.46
N ASP A 95 -8.74 9.80 -11.14
CA ASP A 95 -8.00 10.99 -10.75
C ASP A 95 -7.34 11.58 -11.99
N GLY A 96 -7.73 12.81 -12.37
CA GLY A 96 -7.17 13.51 -13.53
C GLY A 96 -5.67 13.77 -13.45
N ARG A 97 -5.05 13.58 -12.28
CA ARG A 97 -3.60 13.70 -12.05
C ARG A 97 -2.86 12.36 -12.16
N ASP A 98 -3.56 11.24 -12.33
CA ASP A 98 -2.96 9.92 -12.53
C ASP A 98 -3.76 9.09 -13.55
N ALA A 99 -3.25 9.05 -14.79
CA ALA A 99 -3.87 8.33 -15.90
C ALA A 99 -4.05 6.82 -15.64
N ALA A 100 -3.27 6.20 -14.73
CA ALA A 100 -3.44 4.77 -14.41
C ALA A 100 -4.79 4.48 -13.74
N THR A 101 -5.43 5.47 -13.12
CA THR A 101 -6.74 5.32 -12.49
C THR A 101 -7.90 5.28 -13.50
N GLY A 102 -7.66 5.63 -14.77
CA GLY A 102 -8.71 5.70 -15.79
C GLY A 102 -9.19 4.35 -16.34
N GLY A 103 -8.36 3.30 -16.23
CA GLY A 103 -8.63 1.97 -16.81
C GLY A 103 -9.01 0.88 -15.79
N VAL A 104 -8.95 1.18 -14.50
CA VAL A 104 -9.27 0.21 -13.43
C VAL A 104 -10.75 0.23 -13.08
N PRO A 105 -11.35 -0.90 -12.68
CA PRO A 105 -12.61 -0.91 -11.95
C PRO A 105 -12.39 -0.11 -10.66
N LEU A 106 -12.86 1.12 -10.67
CA LEU A 106 -12.76 2.03 -9.54
C LEU A 106 -13.46 1.39 -8.34
N GLY A 107 -12.87 1.53 -7.16
CA GLY A 107 -13.26 0.81 -5.94
C GLY A 107 -14.76 0.78 -5.69
N TRP A 108 -15.23 -0.21 -4.91
CA TRP A 108 -16.67 -0.44 -4.63
C TRP A 108 -17.44 0.88 -4.49
N GLN A 109 -18.29 1.19 -5.48
CA GLN A 109 -18.98 2.48 -5.58
C GLN A 109 -20.07 2.69 -4.52
N GLY A 110 -20.28 1.72 -3.63
CA GLY A 110 -21.44 1.68 -2.77
C GLY A 110 -22.69 1.43 -3.59
N THR A 111 -23.44 0.37 -3.26
CA THR A 111 -24.85 0.36 -3.65
C THR A 111 -25.50 1.50 -2.87
N GLY A 112 -25.86 2.59 -3.55
CA GLY A 112 -26.62 3.71 -3.01
C GLY A 112 -28.04 3.32 -2.59
N LYS A 113 -28.17 2.37 -1.67
CA LYS A 113 -29.37 2.11 -0.90
C LYS A 113 -29.01 2.23 0.58
N THR A 114 -29.26 3.41 1.12
CA THR A 114 -29.64 3.54 2.53
C THR A 114 -30.67 2.45 2.85
N ARG A 115 -30.39 1.68 3.91
CA ARG A 115 -31.46 1.07 4.69
C ARG A 115 -31.89 2.07 5.75
#